data_AF-A0A397EJZ4-F1
#
_entry.id   AF-A0A397EJZ4-F1
#
_cell.length_a   1.000
_cell.length_b   1.000
_cell.length_c   1.000
_cell.angle_alpha   90.00
_cell.angle_beta   90.00
_cell.angle_gamma   90.00
#
_symmetry.space_group_name_H-M   'P 1'
#
loop_
_entity.id
_entity.type
_entity.pdbx_description
1 polymer ?
#
loop_
_entity_poly.entity_id
_entity_poly.type
_entity_poly.pdbx_seq_one_letter_code
_entity_poly.pdbx_strand_id
1 'polypeptide(L)'
;MTTSLTDTLRSVDYTTSLACLTLTNRQWNLYEGAEGSLRRENALELVGDWVEHWAQAEATKRGLLIDGATTRLTQLRTFGSYRLGVHSPEADIDTLCLAPRHCSRLGFFTSFPSFLKQQSQVTASVHAIPDAYVPVIKLEVLGVAIDLLFVTLDVASVPEDIDVLDTNTLTDVDEPGVRVPRSTY
;
A
#
# COMPACT_ATOMS: atom_id res chain seq x y z
N MET A 1 0.76 5.04 69.11
CA MET A 1 -0.45 5.32 68.33
C MET A 1 -0.01 5.91 67.00
N THR A 2 0.22 5.04 66.01
CA THR A 2 0.69 5.38 64.66
C THR A 2 -0.45 5.10 63.70
N THR A 3 -1.02 6.13 63.10
CA THR A 3 -2.05 5.99 62.07
C THR A 3 -1.46 6.50 60.75
N SER A 4 -1.17 5.54 59.86
CA SER A 4 -0.69 5.75 58.49
C SER A 4 -1.83 6.29 57.63
N LEU A 5 -1.60 7.41 56.94
CA LEU A 5 -2.50 7.99 55.92
C LEU A 5 -2.29 7.31 54.56
N THR A 6 -2.48 5.99 54.47
CA THR A 6 -2.26 5.26 53.20
C THR A 6 -3.39 4.35 52.76
N ASP A 7 -4.52 4.27 53.46
CA ASP A 7 -5.61 3.36 53.08
C ASP A 7 -6.94 4.09 52.88
N THR A 8 -7.08 4.73 51.72
CA THR A 8 -8.39 4.92 51.09
C THR A 8 -8.30 4.55 49.61
N LEU A 9 -8.37 3.24 49.36
CA LEU A 9 -9.03 2.56 48.24
C LEU A 9 -10.13 3.46 47.60
N ARG A 10 -10.41 3.50 46.30
CA ARG A 10 -10.14 2.56 45.19
C ARG A 10 -10.66 3.21 43.89
N SER A 11 -9.95 2.93 42.79
CA SER A 11 -10.42 2.90 41.39
C SER A 11 -11.35 4.02 40.92
N VAL A 12 -10.76 5.09 40.36
CA VAL A 12 -11.39 5.71 39.19
C VAL A 12 -11.46 4.62 38.13
N ASP A 13 -12.66 4.21 37.72
CA ASP A 13 -12.89 3.11 36.79
C ASP A 13 -12.36 3.45 35.39
N TYR A 14 -11.06 3.26 35.17
CA TYR A 14 -10.43 3.33 33.85
C TYR A 14 -11.09 2.38 32.84
N THR A 15 -11.68 1.29 33.32
CA THR A 15 -12.45 0.31 32.55
C THR A 15 -13.73 0.91 31.98
N THR A 16 -14.45 1.75 32.73
CA THR A 16 -15.68 2.40 32.27
C THR A 16 -15.37 3.48 31.23
N SER A 17 -14.26 4.21 31.39
CA SER A 17 -13.79 5.19 30.41
C SER A 17 -13.33 4.54 29.09
N LEU A 18 -12.57 3.44 29.15
CA LEU A 18 -12.18 2.66 27.97
C LEU A 18 -13.38 2.02 27.28
N ALA A 19 -14.34 1.48 28.04
CA ALA A 19 -15.58 0.94 27.49
C ALA A 19 -16.41 2.03 26.81
N CYS A 20 -16.52 3.23 27.41
CA CYS A 20 -17.17 4.37 26.78
C CYS A 20 -16.44 4.82 25.51
N LEU A 21 -15.10 4.89 25.50
CA LEU A 21 -14.33 5.24 24.30
C LEU A 21 -14.53 4.20 23.18
N THR A 22 -14.55 2.91 23.53
CA THR A 22 -14.76 1.81 22.59
C THR A 22 -16.19 1.81 22.03
N LEU A 23 -17.18 2.09 22.89
CA LEU A 23 -18.59 2.21 22.50
C LEU A 23 -18.82 3.44 21.62
N THR A 24 -18.17 4.56 21.92
CA THR A 24 -18.23 5.79 21.10
C THR A 24 -17.59 5.53 19.73
N ASN A 25 -16.42 4.90 19.68
CA ASN A 25 -15.80 4.53 18.39
C ASN A 25 -16.66 3.59 17.53
N ARG A 26 -17.41 2.66 18.15
CA ARG A 26 -18.38 1.82 17.42
C ARG A 26 -19.62 2.61 16.96
N GLN A 27 -20.05 3.60 17.74
CA GLN A 27 -21.18 4.47 17.41
C GLN A 27 -20.89 5.45 16.27
N TRP A 28 -19.61 5.76 16.04
CA TRP A 28 -19.12 6.63 14.96
C TRP A 28 -18.48 5.87 13.79
N ASN A 29 -18.60 4.54 13.74
CA ASN A 29 -18.01 3.68 12.69
C ASN A 29 -16.49 3.87 12.52
N LEU A 30 -15.78 4.22 13.60
CA LEU A 30 -14.33 4.52 13.60
C LEU A 30 -13.45 3.26 13.60
N TYR A 31 -14.05 2.07 13.71
CA TYR A 31 -13.37 0.80 13.47
C TYR A 31 -13.97 0.14 12.24
N GLU A 32 -13.12 -0.16 11.27
CA GLU A 32 -13.49 -1.02 10.16
C GLU A 32 -13.94 -2.39 10.70
N GLY A 33 -15.14 -2.83 10.30
CA GLY A 33 -15.62 -4.16 10.65
C GLY A 33 -14.76 -5.25 10.00
N ALA A 34 -14.76 -6.46 10.57
CA ALA A 34 -13.99 -7.60 10.03
C ALA A 34 -14.27 -7.87 8.54
N GLU A 35 -15.49 -7.57 8.07
CA GLU A 35 -15.87 -7.68 6.66
C GLU A 35 -15.15 -6.65 5.77
N GLY A 36 -14.95 -5.42 6.26
CA GLY A 36 -14.22 -4.36 5.54
C GLY A 36 -12.74 -4.71 5.40
N SER A 37 -12.10 -5.15 6.48
CA SER A 37 -10.70 -5.56 6.43
C SER A 37 -10.47 -6.76 5.50
N LEU A 38 -11.37 -7.75 5.52
CA LEU A 38 -11.30 -8.88 4.59
C LEU A 38 -11.49 -8.43 3.13
N ARG A 39 -12.40 -7.49 2.87
CA ARG A 39 -12.60 -6.93 1.53
C ARG A 39 -11.36 -6.19 1.03
N ARG A 40 -10.68 -5.44 1.90
CA ARG A 40 -9.42 -4.76 1.59
C ARG A 40 -8.29 -5.73 1.30
N GLU A 41 -8.18 -6.80 2.09
CA GLU A 41 -7.23 -7.89 1.85
C GLU A 41 -7.46 -8.54 0.48
N ASN A 42 -8.70 -8.95 0.18
CA ASN A 42 -9.06 -9.51 -1.12
C ASN A 42 -8.79 -8.54 -2.29
N ALA A 43 -9.05 -7.24 -2.10
CA ALA A 43 -8.76 -6.23 -3.11
C ALA A 43 -7.25 -6.11 -3.38
N LEU A 44 -6.42 -6.12 -2.34
CA LEU A 44 -4.96 -6.09 -2.46
C LEU A 44 -4.40 -7.36 -3.11
N GLU A 45 -4.94 -8.53 -2.79
CA GLU A 45 -4.58 -9.79 -3.44
C GLU A 45 -4.84 -9.74 -4.95
N LEU A 46 -6.05 -9.30 -5.35
CA LEU A 46 -6.40 -9.14 -6.76
C LEU A 46 -5.47 -8.16 -7.49
N VAL A 47 -5.19 -7.00 -6.89
CA VAL A 47 -4.26 -6.03 -7.46
C VAL A 47 -2.86 -6.62 -7.58
N GLY A 48 -2.42 -7.39 -6.58
CA GLY A 48 -1.13 -8.09 -6.60
C GLY A 48 -1.03 -9.08 -7.75
N ASP A 49 -2.08 -9.87 -7.98
CA ASP A 49 -2.14 -10.80 -9.09
C ASP A 49 -2.15 -10.06 -10.44
N TRP A 50 -2.91 -8.97 -10.56
CA TRP A 50 -2.96 -8.18 -11.79
C TRP A 50 -1.63 -7.53 -12.14
N VAL A 51 -0.93 -6.98 -11.15
CA VAL A 51 0.40 -6.42 -11.32
C VAL A 51 1.39 -7.50 -11.75
N GLU A 52 1.32 -8.69 -11.15
CA GLU A 52 2.18 -9.82 -11.50
C GLU A 52 1.94 -10.28 -12.94
N HIS A 53 0.68 -10.46 -13.35
CA HIS A 53 0.32 -10.81 -14.73
C HIS A 53 0.81 -9.76 -15.73
N TRP A 54 0.67 -8.48 -15.39
CA TRP A 54 1.18 -7.39 -16.22
C TRP A 54 2.71 -7.43 -16.34
N ALA A 55 3.44 -7.65 -15.25
CA ALA A 55 4.90 -7.74 -15.26
C ALA A 55 5.39 -8.91 -16.11
N GLN A 56 4.74 -10.08 -16.02
CA GLN A 56 5.04 -11.24 -16.86
C GLN A 56 4.79 -10.94 -18.35
N ALA A 57 3.72 -10.22 -18.68
CA ALA A 57 3.45 -9.78 -20.05
C ALA A 57 4.53 -8.80 -20.55
N GLU A 58 4.99 -7.87 -19.71
CA GLU A 58 6.08 -6.92 -20.02
C GLU A 58 7.43 -7.63 -20.21
N ALA A 59 7.71 -8.69 -19.47
CA ALA A 59 8.87 -9.55 -19.66
C ALA A 59 8.80 -10.31 -21.00
N THR A 60 7.64 -10.88 -21.31
CA THR A 60 7.41 -11.62 -22.56
C THR A 60 7.58 -10.72 -23.79
N LYS A 61 7.09 -9.48 -23.75
CA LYS A 61 7.29 -8.48 -24.81
C LYS A 61 8.76 -8.18 -25.09
N ARG A 62 9.62 -8.33 -24.08
CA ARG A 62 11.07 -8.14 -24.18
C ARG A 62 11.84 -9.43 -24.50
N GLY A 63 11.13 -10.55 -24.70
CA GLY A 63 11.73 -11.85 -24.99
C GLY A 63 12.44 -12.50 -23.81
N LEU A 64 12.12 -12.09 -22.57
CA LEU A 64 12.67 -12.70 -21.37
C LEU A 64 11.91 -14.01 -21.07
N LEU A 65 12.65 -15.10 -20.87
CA LEU A 65 12.10 -16.36 -20.40
C LEU A 65 12.00 -16.31 -18.88
N ILE A 66 10.78 -16.13 -18.37
CA ILE A 66 10.48 -16.17 -16.93
C ILE A 66 9.64 -17.40 -16.66
N ASP A 67 10.05 -18.20 -15.68
CA ASP A 67 9.21 -19.27 -15.16
C ASP A 67 8.11 -18.67 -14.28
N GLY A 68 7.01 -18.28 -14.92
CA GLY A 68 5.88 -17.60 -14.29
C GLY A 68 5.13 -18.45 -13.25
N ALA A 69 5.42 -19.75 -13.14
CA ALA A 69 4.86 -20.62 -12.11
C ALA A 69 5.61 -20.54 -10.77
N THR A 70 6.89 -20.15 -10.80
CA THR A 70 7.79 -20.24 -9.63
C THR A 70 8.30 -18.89 -9.17
N THR A 71 8.35 -17.89 -10.06
CA THR A 71 9.00 -16.60 -9.76
C THR A 71 7.97 -15.48 -9.68
N ARG A 72 7.74 -14.95 -8.48
CA ARG A 72 7.03 -13.69 -8.29
C ARG A 72 7.96 -12.54 -8.66
N LEU A 73 7.57 -11.75 -9.65
CA LEU A 73 8.36 -10.63 -10.15
C LEU A 73 8.13 -9.37 -9.34
N THR A 74 6.93 -9.19 -8.80
CA THR A 74 6.48 -7.94 -8.21
C THR A 74 6.13 -8.07 -6.74
N GLN A 75 6.23 -6.97 -6.00
CA GLN A 75 5.81 -6.91 -4.61
C GLN A 75 4.97 -5.67 -4.35
N LEU A 76 3.81 -5.85 -3.73
CA LEU A 76 2.99 -4.74 -3.23
C LEU A 76 3.35 -4.46 -1.77
N ARG A 77 3.50 -3.18 -1.45
CA ARG A 77 3.73 -2.70 -0.08
C ARG A 77 2.68 -1.63 0.23
N THR A 78 1.85 -1.86 1.23
CA THR A 78 0.95 -0.82 1.71
C THR A 78 1.70 0.16 2.61
N PHE A 79 1.34 1.43 2.53
CA PHE A 79 1.86 2.48 3.40
C PHE A 79 0.73 3.42 3.81
N GLY A 80 1.06 4.54 4.47
CA GLY A 80 0.05 5.52 4.89
C GLY A 80 -0.79 5.09 6.10
N SER A 81 -1.95 5.73 6.25
CA SER A 81 -2.85 5.61 7.41
C SER A 81 -3.36 4.18 7.64
N TYR A 82 -3.48 3.39 6.55
CA TYR A 82 -3.87 1.97 6.59
C TYR A 82 -2.87 1.12 7.38
N ARG A 83 -1.57 1.37 7.24
CA ARG A 83 -0.53 0.65 8.00
C ARG A 83 -0.48 1.07 9.49
N LEU A 84 -0.99 2.26 9.81
CA LEU A 84 -1.00 2.82 11.17
C LEU A 84 -2.29 2.49 11.96
N GLY A 85 -3.26 1.81 11.35
CA GLY A 85 -4.49 1.36 12.01
C GLY A 85 -5.43 2.50 12.44
N VAL A 86 -5.27 3.68 11.84
CA VAL A 86 -6.07 4.90 12.11
C VAL A 86 -6.95 5.27 10.91
N HIS A 87 -7.17 4.34 9.98
CA HIS A 87 -7.93 4.60 8.77
C HIS A 87 -9.43 4.58 9.03
N SER A 88 -10.13 5.59 8.51
CA SER A 88 -11.59 5.58 8.42
C SER A 88 -12.04 4.51 7.42
N PRO A 89 -13.26 3.96 7.54
CA PRO A 89 -13.79 2.96 6.60
C PRO A 89 -13.78 3.39 5.13
N GLU A 90 -13.80 4.69 4.87
CA GLU A 90 -13.78 5.32 3.53
C GLU A 90 -12.36 5.69 3.06
N ALA A 91 -11.32 5.43 3.85
CA ALA A 91 -9.96 5.82 3.49
C ALA A 91 -9.42 4.98 2.33
N ASP A 92 -8.69 5.64 1.43
CA ASP A 92 -7.97 5.01 0.33
C ASP A 92 -6.83 4.12 0.86
N ILE A 93 -6.50 3.03 0.16
CA ILE A 93 -5.30 2.23 0.46
C ILE A 93 -4.13 2.73 -0.38
N ASP A 94 -3.19 3.42 0.27
CA ASP A 94 -1.91 3.75 -0.34
C ASP A 94 -1.06 2.49 -0.52
N THR A 95 -0.77 2.16 -1.78
CA THR A 95 -0.05 0.94 -2.16
C THR A 95 1.10 1.28 -3.09
N LEU A 96 2.30 0.79 -2.78
CA LEU A 96 3.48 0.87 -3.62
C LEU A 96 3.69 -0.45 -4.34
N CYS A 97 3.71 -0.41 -5.67
CA CYS A 97 4.13 -1.51 -6.51
C CYS A 97 5.64 -1.43 -6.77
N LEU A 98 6.36 -2.44 -6.30
CA LEU A 98 7.77 -2.67 -6.62
C LEU A 98 7.85 -3.64 -7.80
N ALA A 99 8.54 -3.22 -8.86
CA ALA A 99 8.69 -4.01 -10.07
C ALA A 99 10.17 -4.08 -10.52
N PRO A 100 10.56 -5.15 -11.23
CA PRO A 100 11.93 -5.33 -11.71
C PRO A 100 12.25 -4.42 -12.90
N ARG A 101 13.52 -4.31 -13.27
CA ARG A 101 14.03 -3.32 -14.26
C ARG A 101 13.38 -3.37 -15.64
N HIS A 102 12.85 -4.54 -16.00
CA HIS A 102 12.18 -4.72 -17.29
C HIS A 102 10.76 -4.13 -17.27
N CYS A 103 10.17 -3.84 -16.13
CA CYS A 103 8.90 -3.14 -16.03
C CYS A 103 9.17 -1.63 -16.06
N SER A 104 8.73 -0.96 -17.15
CA SER A 104 8.94 0.48 -17.29
C SER A 104 7.75 1.28 -16.77
N ARG A 105 8.03 2.45 -16.20
CA ARG A 105 7.01 3.39 -15.77
C ARG A 105 6.06 3.80 -16.90
N LEU A 106 6.59 4.02 -18.10
CA LEU A 106 5.76 4.29 -19.27
C LEU A 106 4.77 3.15 -19.53
N GLY A 107 5.21 1.89 -19.45
CA GLY A 107 4.33 0.74 -19.58
C GLY A 107 3.28 0.72 -18.46
N PHE A 108 3.70 0.98 -17.23
CA PHE A 108 2.81 1.00 -16.07
C PHE A 108 1.71 2.07 -16.19
N PHE A 109 1.99 3.26 -16.71
CA PHE A 109 0.97 4.31 -16.86
C PHE A 109 0.19 4.25 -18.18
N THR A 110 0.53 3.35 -19.11
CA THR A 110 -0.14 3.23 -20.42
C THR A 110 -0.87 1.91 -20.60
N SER A 111 -0.19 0.78 -20.45
CA SER A 111 -0.75 -0.55 -20.70
C SER A 111 -1.53 -1.09 -19.50
N PHE A 112 -1.04 -0.85 -18.27
CA PHE A 112 -1.68 -1.37 -17.07
C PHE A 112 -3.08 -0.80 -16.78
N PRO A 113 -3.37 0.52 -16.93
CA PRO A 113 -4.72 1.05 -16.73
C PRO A 113 -5.72 0.44 -17.72
N SER A 114 -5.28 0.17 -18.95
CA SER A 114 -6.09 -0.48 -19.97
C SER A 114 -6.41 -1.93 -19.63
N PHE A 115 -5.48 -2.63 -18.97
CA PHE A 115 -5.68 -3.98 -18.44
C PHE A 115 -6.62 -3.98 -17.22
N LEU A 116 -6.45 -3.04 -16.28
CA LEU A 116 -7.31 -2.91 -15.10
C LEU A 116 -8.78 -2.66 -15.49
N LYS A 117 -9.03 -1.83 -16.49
CA LYS A 117 -10.40 -1.55 -16.99
C LYS A 117 -11.13 -2.77 -17.57
N GLN A 118 -10.44 -3.87 -17.83
CA GLN A 118 -11.04 -5.12 -18.34
C GLN A 118 -11.47 -6.07 -17.21
N GLN A 119 -11.07 -5.80 -15.98
CA GLN A 119 -11.36 -6.66 -14.83
C GLN A 119 -12.77 -6.35 -14.29
N SER A 120 -13.58 -7.38 -14.06
CA SER A 120 -14.95 -7.22 -13.59
C SER A 120 -15.05 -6.75 -12.13
N GLN A 121 -13.97 -6.92 -11.36
CA GLN A 121 -13.86 -6.53 -9.95
C GLN A 121 -13.52 -5.04 -9.79
N VAL A 122 -13.13 -4.35 -10.85
CA VAL A 122 -12.91 -2.91 -10.84
C VAL A 122 -14.27 -2.21 -10.93
N THR A 123 -14.70 -1.62 -9.81
CA THR A 123 -16.06 -1.10 -9.62
C THR A 123 -16.25 0.33 -10.12
N ALA A 124 -15.16 1.11 -10.18
CA ALA A 124 -15.16 2.50 -10.65
C ALA A 124 -14.13 2.75 -11.77
N SER A 125 -14.10 3.97 -12.30
CA SER A 125 -13.16 4.34 -13.35
C SER A 125 -11.71 4.37 -12.85
N VAL A 126 -10.81 3.74 -13.61
CA VAL A 126 -9.36 3.80 -13.38
C VAL A 126 -8.80 5.12 -13.92
N HIS A 127 -8.10 5.86 -13.05
CA HIS A 127 -7.48 7.14 -13.35
C HIS A 127 -5.96 7.07 -13.19
N ALA A 128 -5.23 7.13 -14.31
CA ALA A 128 -3.78 7.22 -14.31
C ALA A 128 -3.35 8.70 -14.34
N ILE A 129 -2.49 9.11 -13.41
CA ILE A 129 -1.98 10.48 -13.30
C ILE A 129 -0.43 10.43 -13.36
N PRO A 130 0.16 10.30 -14.57
CA PRO A 130 1.60 10.16 -14.72
C PRO A 130 2.39 11.47 -14.47
N ASP A 131 1.74 12.62 -14.66
CA ASP A 131 2.37 13.96 -14.63
C ASP A 131 2.28 14.66 -13.26
N ALA A 132 1.78 13.96 -12.24
CA ALA A 132 1.75 14.49 -10.87
C ALA A 132 3.15 14.49 -10.24
N TYR A 133 3.33 15.29 -9.18
CA TYR A 133 4.57 15.31 -8.38
C TYR A 133 4.93 13.91 -7.85
N VAL A 134 3.92 13.14 -7.42
CA VAL A 134 4.03 11.71 -7.21
C VAL A 134 3.06 11.00 -8.16
N PRO A 135 3.56 10.30 -9.17
CA PRO A 135 2.76 9.58 -10.15
C PRO A 135 1.96 8.46 -9.50
N VAL A 136 0.67 8.37 -9.84
CA VAL A 136 -0.25 7.44 -9.19
C VAL A 136 -1.34 6.95 -10.14
N ILE A 137 -1.73 5.69 -10.01
CA ILE A 137 -2.96 5.16 -10.59
C ILE A 137 -3.98 5.04 -9.46
N LYS A 138 -5.09 5.75 -9.57
CA LYS A 138 -6.24 5.64 -8.67
C LYS A 138 -7.25 4.67 -9.27
N LEU A 139 -7.68 3.69 -8.48
CA LEU A 139 -8.66 2.69 -8.88
C LEU A 139 -9.55 2.31 -7.71
N GLU A 140 -10.72 1.74 -8.02
CA GLU A 140 -11.61 1.16 -7.01
C GLU A 140 -11.82 -0.33 -7.33
N VAL A 141 -11.50 -1.20 -6.37
CA VAL A 141 -11.57 -2.66 -6.52
C VAL A 141 -12.47 -3.20 -5.42
N LEU A 142 -13.53 -3.91 -5.80
CA LEU A 142 -14.53 -4.42 -4.85
C LEU A 142 -15.13 -3.32 -3.94
N GLY A 143 -15.23 -2.08 -4.41
CA GLY A 143 -15.69 -0.95 -3.59
C GLY A 143 -14.64 -0.36 -2.64
N VAL A 144 -13.36 -0.74 -2.79
CA VAL A 144 -12.23 -0.21 -2.03
C VAL A 144 -11.38 0.68 -2.93
N ALA A 145 -11.23 1.94 -2.55
CA ALA A 145 -10.35 2.88 -3.24
C ALA A 145 -8.87 2.56 -2.93
N ILE A 146 -8.05 2.50 -3.98
CA ILE A 146 -6.64 2.16 -3.92
C ILE A 146 -5.85 3.22 -4.71
N ASP A 147 -4.83 3.77 -4.07
CA ASP A 147 -3.84 4.63 -4.67
C ASP A 147 -2.59 3.80 -4.95
N LEU A 148 -2.35 3.49 -6.22
CA LEU A 148 -1.25 2.61 -6.64
C LEU A 148 -0.09 3.43 -7.21
N LEU A 149 0.98 3.50 -6.45
CA LEU A 149 2.27 4.06 -6.83
C LEU A 149 3.14 2.98 -7.44
N PHE A 150 4.16 3.38 -8.17
CA PHE A 150 5.02 2.46 -8.90
C PHE A 150 6.48 2.87 -8.82
N VAL A 151 7.35 1.90 -8.52
CA VAL A 151 8.80 2.06 -8.56
C VAL A 151 9.43 0.87 -9.27
N THR A 152 10.38 1.20 -10.15
CA THR A 152 11.23 0.22 -10.82
C THR A 152 12.56 0.08 -10.10
N LEU A 153 12.93 -1.17 -9.81
CA LEU A 153 14.18 -1.57 -9.15
C LEU A 153 15.15 -2.16 -10.18
N ASP A 154 16.45 -1.92 -10.04
CA ASP A 154 17.47 -2.50 -10.93
C ASP A 154 17.81 -3.95 -10.57
N VAL A 155 16.77 -4.78 -10.51
CA VAL A 155 16.84 -6.21 -10.23
C VAL A 155 16.10 -6.99 -11.31
N ALA A 156 16.46 -8.26 -11.49
CA ALA A 156 15.78 -9.14 -12.44
C ALA A 156 14.41 -9.60 -11.91
N SER A 157 14.30 -9.78 -10.59
CA SER A 157 13.10 -10.12 -9.82
C SER A 157 13.17 -9.40 -8.47
N VAL A 158 12.04 -8.99 -7.93
CA VAL A 158 12.00 -8.27 -6.64
C VAL A 158 12.21 -9.26 -5.48
N PRO A 159 13.23 -9.06 -4.62
CA PRO A 159 13.44 -9.92 -3.46
C PRO A 159 12.40 -9.66 -2.37
N GLU A 160 12.02 -10.69 -1.61
CA GLU A 160 10.98 -10.59 -0.58
C GLU A 160 11.37 -9.66 0.58
N ASP A 161 12.67 -9.61 0.89
CA ASP A 161 13.29 -8.88 2.00
C ASP A 161 13.81 -7.49 1.59
N ILE A 162 13.34 -6.93 0.48
CA ILE A 162 13.79 -5.62 0.01
C ILE A 162 13.49 -4.51 1.02
N ASP A 163 14.53 -3.73 1.35
CA ASP A 163 14.39 -2.51 2.12
C ASP A 163 14.09 -1.34 1.20
N VAL A 164 12.82 -0.93 1.17
CA VAL A 164 12.32 0.19 0.37
C VAL A 164 12.88 1.54 0.85
N LEU A 165 13.47 1.60 2.05
CA LEU A 165 14.12 2.80 2.58
C LEU A 165 15.57 2.92 2.09
N ASP A 166 16.17 1.85 1.57
CA ASP A 166 17.51 1.91 1.00
C ASP A 166 17.47 2.59 -0.37
N THR A 167 17.88 3.85 -0.37
CA THR A 167 17.86 4.75 -1.53
C THR A 167 18.74 4.24 -2.69
N ASN A 168 19.68 3.33 -2.42
CA ASN A 168 20.55 2.75 -3.45
C ASN A 168 19.85 1.67 -4.31
N THR A 169 18.71 1.14 -3.87
CA THR A 169 17.98 0.09 -4.61
C THR A 169 16.94 0.64 -5.59
N LEU A 170 16.59 1.92 -5.45
CA LEU A 170 15.53 2.58 -6.20
C LEU A 170 16.14 3.33 -7.40
N THR A 171 16.05 2.74 -8.59
CA THR A 171 16.68 3.30 -9.80
C THR A 171 15.85 4.35 -10.53
N ASP A 172 14.56 4.47 -10.23
CA ASP A 172 13.64 5.35 -10.98
C ASP A 172 12.74 6.20 -10.07
N VAL A 173 13.31 6.71 -8.98
CA VAL A 173 12.73 7.85 -8.27
C VAL A 173 13.21 9.09 -9.01
N ASP A 174 12.41 9.58 -9.95
CA ASP A 174 12.65 10.90 -10.54
C ASP A 174 12.79 11.94 -9.41
N GLU A 175 13.98 12.53 -9.29
CA GLU A 175 14.21 13.74 -8.50
C GLU A 175 13.30 14.85 -9.02
N PRO A 176 12.52 15.50 -8.14
CA PRO A 176 13.09 16.66 -7.46
C PRO A 176 12.66 16.70 -5.99
N GLY A 177 13.46 16.15 -5.07
CA GLY A 177 13.12 16.26 -3.64
C GLY A 177 14.13 15.80 -2.60
N VAL A 178 15.05 14.88 -2.90
CA VAL A 178 16.05 14.45 -1.91
C VAL A 178 17.35 15.23 -2.08
N ARG A 179 17.31 16.49 -1.64
CA ARG A 179 18.54 17.28 -1.44
C ARG A 179 19.22 16.79 -0.17
N VAL A 180 20.07 15.77 -0.29
CA VAL A 180 21.12 15.52 0.71
C VAL A 180 21.98 16.79 0.84
N PRO A 181 22.15 17.39 2.03
CA PRO A 181 23.14 18.43 2.19
C PRO A 181 24.50 17.75 2.03
N ARG A 182 25.10 17.88 0.83
CA ARG A 182 26.54 17.69 0.67
C ARG A 182 27.23 18.74 1.54
N SER A 183 27.56 18.38 2.77
CA SER A 183 28.62 19.07 3.49
C SER A 183 29.89 18.84 2.68
N THR A 184 30.29 19.88 1.97
CA THR A 184 31.55 19.90 1.24
C THR A 184 32.53 20.67 2.12
N TYR A 185 33.62 19.97 2.46
CA TYR A 185 34.73 20.33 3.34
C TYR A 185 34.47 20.38 4.85
#